data_AF-A0A3B8W2L0-F1
#
_entry.id   AF-A0A3B8W2L0-F1
#
_cell.length_a   1.000
_cell.length_b   1.000
_cell.length_c   1.000
_cell.angle_alpha   90.00
_cell.angle_beta   90.00
_cell.angle_gamma   90.00
#
_symmetry.space_group_name_H-M   'P 1'
#
loop_
_entity.id
_entity.type
_entity.pdbx_description
1 polymer ?
#
loop_
_entity_poly.entity_id
_entity_poly.type
_entity_poly.pdbx_seq_one_letter_code
_entity_poly.pdbx_strand_id
1 'polypeptide(L)'
;MLTRHTLRIKIMQNVFAFEQCKEADFELAKDWVGDHFLPDLNSMEVQDKEGLKKQRKQAIQFFEKKFRSPEASLEDDKITKAVKDGLAMYEKQVKKDHQHLKTNLVSEVSRISNWYYSVYALWLSFYDLAKEDTKSNHTNWLGNQVVKALQANDELQKAILQFDAGWGTR
;
A
#
# COMPACT_ATOMS: atom_id res chain seq x y z
N MET A 1 1.01 6.19 23.46
CA MET A 1 2.09 6.88 22.73
C MET A 1 2.50 6.03 21.54
N LEU A 2 2.23 6.47 20.31
CA LEU A 2 2.91 5.89 19.15
C LEU A 2 4.40 6.07 19.39
N THR A 3 5.16 4.99 19.48
CA THR A 3 6.62 5.11 19.43
C THR A 3 6.94 5.72 18.06
N ARG A 4 7.49 6.95 18.04
CA ARG A 4 7.88 7.65 16.79
C ARG A 4 8.68 6.75 15.85
N HIS A 5 9.41 5.80 16.43
CA HIS A 5 10.11 4.73 15.75
C HIS A 5 9.20 3.88 14.84
N THR A 6 8.10 3.31 15.36
CA THR A 6 7.18 2.48 14.57
C THR A 6 6.54 3.27 13.42
N LEU A 7 6.17 4.52 13.68
CA LEU A 7 5.62 5.40 12.64
C LEU A 7 6.64 5.70 11.54
N ARG A 8 7.90 5.96 11.91
CA ARG A 8 9.00 6.15 10.94
C ARG A 8 9.25 4.91 10.10
N ILE A 9 9.27 3.72 10.72
CA ILE A 9 9.44 2.46 9.97
C ILE A 9 8.32 2.30 8.95
N LYS A 10 7.07 2.52 9.34
CA LYS A 10 5.93 2.41 8.44
C LYS A 10 5.97 3.40 7.28
N ILE A 11 6.33 4.65 7.55
CA ILE A 11 6.51 5.66 6.50
C ILE A 11 7.61 5.23 5.55
N MET A 12 8.76 4.78 6.06
CA MET A 12 9.87 4.32 5.21
C MET A 12 9.48 3.11 4.35
N GLN A 13 8.74 2.15 4.91
CA GLN A 13 8.20 1.01 4.14
C GLN A 13 7.28 1.48 3.01
N ASN A 14 6.42 2.46 3.26
CA ASN A 14 5.48 2.97 2.27
C ASN A 14 6.19 3.78 1.16
N VAL A 15 7.18 4.60 1.52
CA VAL A 15 8.01 5.34 0.56
C VAL A 15 8.82 4.38 -0.31
N PHE A 16 9.42 3.36 0.30
CA PHE A 16 10.15 2.33 -0.43
C PHE A 16 9.23 1.56 -1.39
N ALA A 17 8.05 1.15 -0.92
CA ALA A 17 7.06 0.49 -1.76
C ALA A 17 6.63 1.36 -2.95
N PHE A 18 6.46 2.67 -2.75
CA PHE A 18 6.10 3.58 -3.83
C PHE A 18 7.19 3.67 -4.91
N GLU A 19 8.46 3.74 -4.52
CA GLU A 19 9.56 3.76 -5.50
C GLU A 19 9.64 2.43 -6.27
N GLN A 20 9.46 1.30 -5.57
CA GLN A 20 9.40 -0.01 -6.22
C GLN A 20 8.23 -0.14 -7.20
N CYS A 21 7.05 0.40 -6.86
CA CYS A 21 5.91 0.45 -7.77
C CYS A 21 6.22 1.26 -9.01
N LYS A 22 6.89 2.42 -8.89
CA LYS A 22 7.29 3.23 -10.04
C LYS A 22 8.24 2.49 -10.99
N GLU A 23 9.18 1.72 -10.45
CA GLU A 23 10.08 0.89 -11.27
C GLU A 23 9.31 -0.24 -11.97
N ALA A 24 8.44 -0.94 -11.23
CA ALA A 24 7.60 -2.01 -11.80
C ALA A 24 6.63 -1.49 -12.86
N ASP A 25 6.02 -0.33 -12.65
CA ASP A 25 5.13 0.32 -13.61
C ASP A 25 5.87 0.73 -14.88
N PHE A 26 7.13 1.13 -14.77
CA PHE A 26 7.97 1.45 -15.93
C PHE A 26 8.25 0.20 -16.76
N GLU A 27 8.59 -0.93 -16.12
CA GLU A 27 8.78 -2.21 -16.79
C GLU A 27 7.48 -2.70 -17.44
N LEU A 28 6.34 -2.59 -16.75
CA LEU A 28 5.02 -2.93 -17.30
C LEU A 28 4.67 -2.08 -18.51
N ALA A 29 4.93 -0.79 -18.48
CA ALA A 29 4.70 0.10 -19.62
C ALA A 29 5.61 -0.25 -20.80
N LYS A 30 6.86 -0.62 -20.54
CA LYS A 30 7.81 -1.09 -21.56
C LYS A 30 7.34 -2.39 -22.23
N ASP A 31 6.84 -3.33 -21.44
CA ASP A 31 6.28 -4.58 -21.96
C ASP A 31 4.99 -4.32 -22.74
N TRP A 32 4.11 -3.46 -22.24
CA TRP A 32 2.87 -3.06 -22.93
C TRP A 32 3.14 -2.44 -24.31
N VAL A 33 4.14 -1.55 -24.41
CA VAL A 33 4.60 -1.02 -25.71
C VAL A 33 5.16 -2.12 -26.60
N GLY A 34 5.88 -3.09 -26.02
CA GLY A 34 6.43 -4.23 -26.76
C GLY A 34 5.35 -5.18 -27.31
N ASP A 35 4.28 -5.38 -26.56
CA ASP A 35 3.17 -6.27 -26.90
C ASP A 35 2.34 -5.76 -28.07
N HIS A 36 2.28 -4.43 -28.27
CA HIS A 36 1.67 -3.82 -29.45
C HIS A 36 2.30 -4.25 -30.79
N PHE A 37 3.54 -4.74 -30.76
CA PHE A 37 4.26 -5.22 -31.95
C PHE A 37 4.45 -6.74 -31.94
N LEU A 38 3.69 -7.47 -31.12
CA LEU A 38 3.62 -8.91 -31.22
C LEU A 38 2.90 -9.33 -32.51
N PRO A 39 3.30 -10.47 -33.12
CA PRO A 39 2.55 -11.06 -34.20
C PRO A 39 1.12 -11.38 -33.73
N ASP A 40 0.11 -10.83 -34.38
CA ASP A 40 -1.28 -11.15 -34.05
C ASP A 40 -1.58 -12.59 -34.48
N LEU A 41 -1.81 -13.46 -33.49
CA LEU A 41 -2.08 -14.89 -33.72
C LEU A 41 -3.42 -15.14 -34.42
N ASN A 42 -4.32 -14.17 -34.46
CA ASN A 42 -5.65 -14.32 -35.03
C ASN A 42 -5.76 -13.85 -36.50
N SER A 43 -4.72 -13.22 -37.04
CA SER A 43 -4.73 -12.76 -38.42
C SER A 43 -4.43 -13.92 -39.38
N MET A 44 -5.24 -14.07 -40.43
CA MET A 44 -5.01 -15.02 -41.51
C MET A 44 -3.95 -14.54 -42.51
N GLU A 45 -3.41 -13.32 -42.37
CA GLU A 45 -2.37 -12.76 -43.24
C GLU A 45 -0.96 -13.15 -42.78
N VAL A 46 -0.05 -13.38 -43.74
CA VAL A 46 1.36 -13.68 -43.46
C VAL A 46 2.04 -12.42 -42.92
N GLN A 47 2.30 -12.40 -41.62
CA GLN A 47 2.97 -11.29 -40.96
C GLN A 47 4.48 -11.35 -41.13
N ASP A 48 5.10 -10.19 -41.37
CA ASP A 48 6.55 -10.03 -41.35
C ASP A 48 7.06 -10.03 -39.89
N LYS A 49 7.39 -11.23 -39.41
CA LYS A 49 7.94 -11.47 -38.06
C LYS A 49 9.27 -10.74 -37.83
N GLU A 50 10.05 -10.46 -38.88
CA GLU A 50 11.33 -9.77 -38.75
C GLU A 50 11.15 -8.25 -38.67
N GLY A 51 10.25 -7.70 -39.48
CA GLY A 51 9.84 -6.29 -39.43
C GLY A 51 9.25 -5.91 -38.08
N LEU A 52 8.32 -6.71 -37.55
CA LEU A 52 7.71 -6.50 -36.23
C LEU A 52 8.73 -6.55 -35.09
N LYS A 53 9.70 -7.48 -35.15
CA LYS A 53 10.79 -7.54 -34.16
C LYS A 53 11.68 -6.29 -34.19
N LYS A 54 11.94 -5.71 -35.36
CA LYS A 54 12.69 -4.46 -35.51
C LYS A 54 11.90 -3.27 -34.95
N GLN A 55 10.61 -3.17 -35.29
CA GLN A 55 9.72 -2.14 -34.78
C GLN A 55 9.58 -2.21 -33.26
N ARG A 56 9.44 -3.41 -32.68
CA ARG A 56 9.42 -3.63 -31.23
C ARG A 56 10.68 -3.06 -30.56
N LYS A 57 11.86 -3.39 -31.08
CA LYS A 57 13.13 -2.87 -30.53
C LYS A 57 13.22 -1.36 -30.64
N GLN A 58 12.80 -0.79 -31.77
CA GLN A 58 12.77 0.67 -31.96
C GLN A 58 11.79 1.35 -31.00
N ALA A 59 10.60 0.77 -30.80
CA ALA A 59 9.58 1.30 -29.89
C ALA A 59 10.05 1.29 -28.43
N ILE A 60 10.68 0.20 -27.98
CA ILE A 60 11.25 0.11 -26.63
C ILE A 60 12.37 1.14 -26.43
N GLN A 61 13.31 1.24 -27.37
CA GLN A 61 14.40 2.22 -27.29
C GLN A 61 13.86 3.66 -27.33
N PHE A 62 12.81 3.91 -28.10
CA PHE A 62 12.17 5.21 -28.16
C PHE A 62 11.43 5.53 -26.86
N PHE A 63 10.74 4.57 -26.27
CA PHE A 63 10.09 4.72 -24.97
C PHE A 63 11.12 5.10 -23.89
N GLU A 64 12.25 4.39 -23.80
CA GLU A 64 13.32 4.71 -22.85
C GLU A 64 13.93 6.11 -23.09
N LYS A 65 14.16 6.47 -24.36
CA LYS A 65 14.66 7.80 -24.73
C LYS A 65 13.67 8.90 -24.38
N LYS A 66 12.38 8.69 -24.64
CA LYS A 66 11.32 9.66 -24.37
C LYS A 66 11.05 9.83 -22.89
N PHE A 67 11.17 8.74 -22.12
CA PHE A 67 11.09 8.78 -20.67
C PHE A 67 12.23 9.60 -20.05
N ARG A 68 13.46 9.51 -20.61
CA ARG A 68 14.62 10.29 -20.16
C ARG A 68 14.63 11.73 -20.69
N SER A 69 14.17 11.94 -21.92
CA SER A 69 14.21 13.21 -22.65
C SER A 69 12.87 13.47 -23.35
N PRO A 70 12.04 14.39 -22.84
CA PRO A 70 10.68 14.64 -23.36
C PRO A 70 10.62 15.12 -24.82
N GLU A 71 11.72 15.67 -25.34
CA GLU A 71 11.81 16.27 -26.68
C GLU A 71 12.09 15.26 -27.80
N ALA A 72 12.28 13.98 -27.49
CA ALA A 72 12.52 12.96 -28.50
C ALA A 72 11.26 12.72 -29.37
N SER A 73 11.38 13.00 -30.66
CA SER A 73 10.34 12.71 -31.66
C SER A 73 10.86 11.70 -32.69
N LEU A 74 9.98 10.80 -33.12
CA LEU A 74 10.20 9.88 -34.23
C LEU A 74 9.13 10.13 -35.29
N GLU A 75 9.49 9.94 -36.56
CA GLU A 75 8.59 10.13 -37.70
C GLU A 75 7.57 8.98 -37.87
N ASP A 76 7.79 7.83 -37.24
CA ASP A 76 6.85 6.71 -37.32
C ASP A 76 5.64 6.93 -36.40
N ASP A 77 4.49 7.21 -37.02
CA ASP A 77 3.21 7.46 -36.35
C ASP A 77 2.71 6.26 -35.52
N LYS A 78 2.99 5.01 -35.94
CA LYS A 78 2.54 3.82 -35.20
C LYS A 78 3.33 3.66 -33.92
N ILE A 79 4.65 3.79 -34.01
CA ILE A 79 5.55 3.73 -32.84
C ILE A 79 5.27 4.88 -31.88
N THR A 80 5.06 6.09 -32.41
CA THR A 80 4.79 7.27 -31.60
C THR A 80 3.48 7.16 -30.84
N LYS A 81 2.43 6.59 -31.43
CA LYS A 81 1.16 6.32 -30.74
C LYS A 81 1.32 5.29 -29.62
N ALA A 82 1.90 4.13 -29.91
CA ALA A 82 2.13 3.09 -28.91
C ALA A 82 2.94 3.61 -27.72
N VAL A 83 3.99 4.40 -27.95
CA VAL A 83 4.79 5.01 -26.88
C VAL A 83 4.01 6.06 -26.09
N LYS A 84 3.17 6.89 -26.74
CA LYS A 84 2.31 7.85 -26.03
C LYS A 84 1.30 7.15 -25.14
N ASP A 85 0.67 6.09 -25.63
CA ASP A 85 -0.31 5.33 -24.87
C ASP A 85 0.35 4.59 -23.69
N GLY A 86 1.58 4.06 -23.89
CA GLY A 86 2.37 3.45 -22.82
C GLY A 86 2.76 4.44 -21.72
N LEU A 87 3.12 5.67 -22.08
CA LEU A 87 3.37 6.75 -21.11
C LEU A 87 2.11 7.16 -20.35
N ALA A 88 0.96 7.24 -21.04
CA ALA A 88 -0.31 7.53 -20.40
C ALA A 88 -0.73 6.41 -19.43
N MET A 89 -0.46 5.15 -19.78
CA MET A 89 -0.66 3.98 -18.92
C MET A 89 0.21 4.07 -17.67
N TYR A 90 1.52 4.35 -17.83
CA TYR A 90 2.46 4.57 -16.73
C TYR A 90 1.97 5.64 -15.76
N GLU A 91 1.64 6.84 -16.26
CA GLU A 91 1.17 7.94 -15.41
C GLU A 91 -0.12 7.60 -14.66
N LYS A 92 -1.04 6.88 -15.32
CA LYS A 92 -2.29 6.45 -14.71
C LYS A 92 -2.03 5.45 -13.58
N GLN A 93 -1.12 4.51 -13.79
CA GLN A 93 -0.80 3.46 -12.83
C GLN A 93 -0.05 4.04 -11.62
N VAL A 94 0.94 4.91 -11.84
CA VAL A 94 1.64 5.61 -10.76
C VAL A 94 0.68 6.45 -9.90
N LYS A 95 -0.28 7.15 -10.51
CA LYS A 95 -1.30 7.91 -9.76
C LYS A 95 -2.20 7.00 -8.92
N LYS A 96 -2.59 5.85 -9.47
CA LYS A 96 -3.41 4.85 -8.77
C LYS A 96 -2.65 4.28 -7.57
N ASP A 97 -1.38 3.92 -7.75
CA ASP A 97 -0.57 3.31 -6.70
C ASP A 97 -0.22 4.34 -5.61
N HIS A 98 0.05 5.59 -5.98
CA HIS A 98 0.18 6.69 -5.02
C HIS A 98 -1.06 6.84 -4.13
N GLN A 99 -2.25 6.87 -4.75
CA GLN A 99 -3.50 7.02 -4.01
C GLN A 99 -3.79 5.80 -3.11
N HIS A 100 -3.48 4.60 -3.61
CA HIS A 100 -3.62 3.37 -2.84
C HIS A 100 -2.71 3.36 -1.61
N LEU A 101 -1.41 3.63 -1.81
CA LEU A 101 -0.43 3.66 -0.72
C LEU A 101 -0.73 4.74 0.32
N LYS A 102 -1.20 5.92 -0.12
CA LYS A 102 -1.64 7.00 0.77
C LYS A 102 -2.83 6.57 1.64
N THR A 103 -3.84 5.96 1.04
CA THR A 103 -5.04 5.51 1.76
C THR A 103 -4.69 4.39 2.75
N ASN A 104 -3.85 3.45 2.33
CA ASN A 104 -3.36 2.37 3.18
C ASN A 104 -2.54 2.90 4.36
N LEU A 105 -1.68 3.90 4.15
CA LEU A 105 -0.86 4.48 5.22
C LEU A 105 -1.73 5.05 6.36
N VAL A 106 -2.81 5.77 6.03
CA VAL A 106 -3.74 6.31 7.03
C VAL A 106 -4.42 5.18 7.81
N SER A 107 -4.85 4.11 7.12
CA SER A 107 -5.41 2.91 7.75
C SER A 107 -4.40 2.22 8.67
N GLU A 108 -3.15 2.03 8.24
CA GLU A 108 -2.11 1.39 9.04
C GLU A 108 -1.76 2.19 10.29
N VAL A 109 -1.67 3.52 10.20
CA VAL A 109 -1.44 4.39 11.37
C VAL A 109 -2.60 4.31 12.36
N SER A 110 -3.84 4.26 11.85
CA SER A 110 -5.04 4.08 12.68
C SER A 110 -5.03 2.72 13.37
N ARG A 111 -4.63 1.67 12.65
CA ARG A 111 -4.50 0.31 13.18
C ARG A 111 -3.46 0.22 14.29
N ILE A 112 -2.31 0.89 14.17
CA ILE A 112 -1.31 0.97 15.25
C ILE A 112 -1.95 1.57 16.51
N SER A 113 -2.73 2.64 16.36
CA SER A 113 -3.44 3.26 17.47
C SER A 113 -4.46 2.30 18.09
N ASN A 114 -5.20 1.56 17.27
CA ASN A 114 -6.15 0.54 17.73
C ASN A 114 -5.45 -0.56 18.55
N TRP A 115 -4.26 -1.01 18.15
CA TRP A 115 -3.52 -2.03 18.91
C TRP A 115 -3.20 -1.56 20.34
N TYR A 116 -2.84 -0.28 20.52
CA TYR A 116 -2.63 0.26 21.86
C TYR A 116 -3.92 0.27 22.68
N TYR A 117 -5.02 0.75 22.10
CA TYR A 117 -6.32 0.73 22.79
C TYR A 117 -6.77 -0.70 23.12
N SER A 118 -6.49 -1.66 22.24
CA SER A 118 -6.78 -3.08 22.48
C SER A 118 -5.97 -3.62 23.66
N VAL A 119 -4.71 -3.23 23.83
CA VAL A 119 -3.91 -3.63 25.00
C VAL A 119 -4.48 -3.02 26.30
N TYR A 120 -4.89 -1.76 26.28
CA TYR A 120 -5.53 -1.16 27.47
C TYR A 120 -6.88 -1.79 27.78
N ALA A 121 -7.69 -2.08 26.76
CA ALA A 121 -8.95 -2.79 26.91
C ALA A 121 -8.74 -4.20 27.49
N LEU A 122 -7.66 -4.88 27.10
CA LEU A 122 -7.30 -6.19 27.66
C LEU A 122 -7.06 -6.09 29.17
N TRP A 123 -6.31 -5.07 29.62
CA TRP A 123 -6.04 -4.85 31.04
C TRP A 123 -7.32 -4.61 31.85
N LEU A 124 -8.26 -3.85 31.29
CA LEU A 124 -9.57 -3.63 31.91
C LEU A 124 -10.38 -4.94 31.97
N SER A 125 -10.40 -5.72 30.89
CA SER A 125 -11.10 -7.02 30.89
C SER A 125 -10.51 -8.01 31.90
N PHE A 126 -9.19 -8.02 32.11
CA PHE A 126 -8.57 -8.83 33.16
C PHE A 126 -8.89 -8.34 34.56
N TYR A 127 -9.08 -7.03 34.75
CA TYR A 127 -9.55 -6.50 36.02
C TYR A 127 -10.98 -6.95 36.32
N ASP A 128 -11.88 -6.88 35.34
CA ASP A 128 -13.26 -7.34 35.49
C ASP A 128 -13.29 -8.85 35.77
N LEU A 129 -12.53 -9.65 35.02
CA LEU A 129 -12.40 -11.09 35.24
C LEU A 129 -11.84 -11.43 36.63
N ALA A 130 -10.82 -10.70 37.09
CA ALA A 130 -10.23 -10.89 38.42
C ALA A 130 -11.19 -10.54 39.56
N LYS A 131 -12.17 -9.66 39.31
CA LYS A 131 -13.23 -9.32 40.26
C LYS A 131 -14.30 -10.42 40.34
N GLU A 132 -14.59 -11.08 39.22
CA GLU A 132 -15.56 -12.17 39.12
C GLU A 132 -14.99 -13.53 39.61
N ASP A 133 -13.69 -13.76 39.43
CA ASP A 133 -13.05 -15.01 39.86
C ASP A 133 -12.84 -15.04 41.39
N THR A 134 -13.71 -15.79 42.08
CA THR A 134 -13.60 -16.02 43.53
C THR A 134 -12.67 -17.17 43.90
N LYS A 135 -12.11 -17.91 42.94
CA LYS A 135 -11.33 -19.14 43.21
C LYS A 135 -9.85 -18.87 43.47
N SER A 136 -9.32 -17.76 42.99
CA SER A 136 -7.89 -17.42 43.07
C SER A 136 -7.67 -16.09 43.79
N ASN A 137 -6.48 -15.87 44.37
CA ASN A 137 -6.16 -14.62 45.05
C ASN A 137 -5.63 -13.56 44.06
N HIS A 138 -6.47 -12.59 43.71
CA HIS A 138 -6.16 -11.49 42.77
C HIS A 138 -5.96 -10.12 43.44
N THR A 139 -5.78 -10.09 44.76
CA THR A 139 -5.70 -8.84 45.56
C THR A 139 -4.63 -7.86 45.06
N ASN A 140 -3.49 -8.34 44.58
CA ASN A 140 -2.41 -7.51 44.03
C ASN A 140 -2.82 -6.79 42.72
N TRP A 141 -3.56 -7.47 41.84
CA TRP A 141 -4.02 -6.88 40.58
C TRP A 141 -5.17 -5.90 40.81
N LEU A 142 -6.14 -6.27 41.66
CA LEU A 142 -7.25 -5.40 42.06
C LEU A 142 -6.79 -4.16 42.83
N GLY A 143 -5.67 -4.25 43.54
CA GLY A 143 -5.04 -3.15 44.25
C GLY A 143 -4.20 -2.22 43.37
N ASN A 144 -3.95 -2.58 42.10
CA ASN A 144 -3.05 -1.83 41.24
C ASN A 144 -3.61 -0.44 40.90
N GLN A 145 -2.86 0.60 41.28
CA GLN A 145 -3.24 2.00 41.07
C GLN A 145 -3.37 2.37 39.59
N VAL A 146 -2.55 1.75 38.72
CA VAL A 146 -2.57 2.01 37.28
C VAL A 146 -3.88 1.52 36.66
N VAL A 147 -4.33 0.33 37.04
CA VAL A 147 -5.56 -0.27 36.52
C VAL A 147 -6.79 0.53 36.97
N LYS A 148 -6.82 0.98 38.23
CA LYS A 148 -7.87 1.88 38.74
C LYS A 148 -7.88 3.23 38.02
N ALA A 149 -6.71 3.80 37.75
CA ALA A 149 -6.59 5.05 37.02
C ALA A 149 -7.06 4.91 35.56
N LEU A 150 -6.77 3.76 34.91
CA LEU A 150 -7.27 3.45 33.57
C LEU A 150 -8.79 3.28 33.56
N GLN A 151 -9.37 2.63 34.56
CA GLN A 151 -10.82 2.45 34.69
C GLN A 151 -11.55 3.79 34.85
N ALA A 152 -10.99 4.71 35.64
CA ALA A 152 -11.55 6.04 35.91
C ALA A 152 -11.37 7.04 34.75
N ASN A 153 -10.65 6.67 33.68
CA ASN A 153 -10.41 7.56 32.56
C ASN A 153 -11.52 7.43 31.49
N ASP A 154 -12.44 8.40 31.49
CA ASP A 154 -13.56 8.46 30.53
C ASP A 154 -13.11 8.63 29.07
N GLU A 155 -11.99 9.33 28.82
CA GLU A 155 -11.47 9.52 27.46
C GLU A 155 -10.99 8.19 26.87
N LEU A 156 -10.37 7.34 27.71
CA LEU A 156 -9.92 6.02 27.31
C LEU A 156 -11.11 5.11 26.97
N GLN A 157 -12.18 5.11 27.79
CA GLN A 157 -13.35 4.30 27.51
C GLN A 157 -14.04 4.73 26.21
N LYS A 158 -14.17 6.03 25.96
CA LYS A 158 -14.70 6.56 24.69
C LYS A 158 -13.83 6.14 23.51
N ALA A 159 -12.50 6.21 23.64
CA ALA A 159 -11.59 5.80 22.59
C ALA A 159 -11.67 4.28 22.31
N ILE A 160 -11.76 3.43 23.33
CA ILE A 160 -11.92 1.98 23.16
C ILE A 160 -13.19 1.65 22.37
N LEU A 161 -14.30 2.35 22.65
CA LEU A 161 -15.56 2.19 21.91
C LEU A 161 -15.45 2.70 20.47
N GLN A 162 -14.83 3.87 20.26
CA GLN A 162 -14.66 4.47 18.94
C GLN A 162 -13.81 3.60 18.00
N PHE A 163 -12.77 2.95 18.53
CA PHE A 163 -11.85 2.12 17.75
C PHE A 163 -12.22 0.64 17.72
N ASP A 164 -13.38 0.25 18.28
CA ASP A 164 -13.83 -1.15 18.43
C ASP A 164 -12.70 -2.07 18.95
N ALA A 165 -12.07 -1.61 20.02
CA ALA A 165 -10.88 -2.24 20.60
C ALA A 165 -11.22 -3.19 21.76
N GLY A 166 -12.51 -3.42 22.01
CA GLY A 166 -13.00 -4.24 23.13
C GLY A 166 -12.74 -5.73 22.93
N TRP A 167 -12.59 -6.45 24.05
CA TRP A 167 -12.40 -7.91 24.09
C TRP A 167 -13.67 -8.68 24.49
N GLY A 168 -14.78 -7.98 24.78
CA GLY A 168 -16.04 -8.61 25.23
C GLY A 168 -16.85 -9.30 24.14
N THR A 169 -16.51 -9.10 22.87
CA THR A 169 -17.26 -9.58 21.69
C THR A 169 -16.37 -10.19 20.60
N ARG A 170 -15.08 -10.37 20.87
CA ARG A 170 -14.13 -11.03 19.95
C ARG A 170 -13.92 -12.50 20.31
#